data_AF-A0A2S7SYP3-F1
#
_entry.id   AF-A0A2S7SYP3-F1
#
_cell.length_a   1.000
_cell.length_b   1.000
_cell.length_c   1.000
_cell.angle_alpha   90.00
_cell.angle_beta   90.00
_cell.angle_gamma   90.00
#
_symmetry.space_group_name_H-M   'P 1'
#
loop_
_entity.id
_entity.type
_entity.pdbx_description
1 polymer ?
#
loop_
_entity_poly.entity_id
_entity_poly.type
_entity_poly.pdbx_seq_one_letter_code
_entity_poly.pdbx_strand_id
1 'polypeptide(L)'
;MMSVIKVNELFEQNTPAELAEAYVFPVKLTKKQKEEAVAQLSEARAKLRKEITQEEVLSLKLMRFKLLLEKYIKSTEFKIDYSFGYFLSIYIDTIGKKRTEFADEIDIHETLLSQLINNKREPNESLMIRLEIHSNGTIPALDWLKLVEKKKENYISTDKEIRKVERQFVKNHLAVSF
;
A
#
# COMPACT_ATOMS: atom_id res chain seq x y z
N MET A 1 8.59 -9.34 7.25
CA MET A 1 9.92 -9.37 7.89
C MET A 1 10.48 -10.73 7.50
N MET A 2 11.50 -10.79 6.62
CA MET A 2 12.07 -12.09 6.22
C MET A 2 12.58 -12.79 7.48
N SER A 3 12.07 -13.99 7.77
CA SER A 3 12.51 -14.77 8.92
C SER A 3 13.98 -15.09 8.73
N VAL A 4 14.82 -14.56 9.62
CA VAL A 4 16.19 -15.04 9.77
C VAL A 4 16.04 -16.44 10.39
N ILE A 5 16.04 -17.47 9.53
CA ILE A 5 16.10 -18.87 9.97
C ILE A 5 17.39 -19.01 10.78
N LYS A 6 17.31 -19.57 11.99
CA LYS A 6 18.50 -19.78 12.80
C LYS A 6 19.35 -20.84 12.11
N VAL A 7 20.64 -20.53 11.93
CA VAL A 7 21.60 -21.40 11.22
C VAL A 7 21.57 -22.85 11.73
N ASN A 8 21.31 -23.06 13.02
CA ASN A 8 21.24 -24.39 13.61
C ASN A 8 20.03 -25.22 13.13
N GLU A 9 18.89 -24.58 12.85
CA GLU A 9 17.67 -25.26 12.37
C GLU A 9 17.86 -25.78 10.93
N LEU A 10 18.72 -25.14 10.13
CA LEU A 10 19.05 -25.54 8.76
C LEU A 10 19.85 -26.86 8.71
N PHE A 11 20.74 -27.08 9.67
CA PHE A 11 21.55 -28.31 9.79
C PHE A 11 20.76 -29.49 10.34
N GLU A 12 19.65 -29.25 11.05
CA GLU A 12 18.77 -30.31 11.55
C GLU A 12 17.79 -30.82 10.49
N GLN A 13 17.41 -29.97 9.53
CA GLN A 13 16.36 -30.26 8.55
C GLN A 13 16.87 -30.68 7.16
N ASN A 14 18.15 -30.45 6.87
CA ASN A 14 18.73 -30.70 5.54
C ASN A 14 20.03 -31.49 5.67
N THR A 15 20.28 -32.36 4.71
CA THR A 15 21.55 -33.09 4.63
C THR A 15 22.69 -32.12 4.27
N PRO A 16 23.94 -32.44 4.67
CA PRO A 16 25.10 -31.64 4.28
C PRO A 16 25.26 -31.47 2.76
N ALA A 17 24.79 -32.44 1.97
CA ALA A 17 24.81 -32.40 0.51
C ALA A 17 23.78 -31.38 -0.04
N GLU A 18 22.54 -31.40 0.47
CA GLU A 18 21.51 -30.43 0.09
C GLU A 18 21.89 -29.00 0.49
N LEU A 19 22.53 -28.83 1.66
CA LEU A 19 23.06 -27.54 2.08
C LEU A 19 24.21 -27.06 1.18
N ALA A 20 25.08 -27.96 0.71
CA ALA A 20 26.17 -27.62 -0.20
C ALA A 20 25.67 -27.24 -1.60
N GLU A 21 24.63 -27.91 -2.11
CA GLU A 21 24.00 -27.56 -3.40
C GLU A 21 23.25 -26.22 -3.35
N ALA A 22 22.59 -25.92 -2.22
CA ALA A 22 21.90 -24.64 -2.03
C ALA A 22 22.86 -23.46 -1.72
N TYR A 23 24.12 -23.75 -1.40
CA TYR A 23 25.09 -22.74 -0.98
C TYR A 23 25.66 -21.97 -2.17
N VAL A 24 25.12 -20.77 -2.41
CA VAL A 24 25.70 -19.82 -3.38
C VAL A 24 26.84 -19.06 -2.71
N PHE A 25 28.08 -19.35 -3.10
CA PHE A 25 29.24 -18.59 -2.62
C PHE A 25 29.10 -17.10 -3.01
N PRO A 26 29.23 -16.16 -2.06
CA PRO A 26 29.24 -14.75 -2.39
C PRO A 26 30.52 -14.42 -3.18
N VAL A 27 30.42 -14.38 -4.50
CA VAL A 27 31.53 -14.06 -5.39
C VAL A 27 31.81 -12.56 -5.29
N LYS A 28 33.01 -12.19 -4.80
CA LYS A 28 33.50 -10.81 -4.87
C LYS A 28 33.96 -10.53 -6.30
N LEU A 29 33.12 -9.89 -7.10
CA LEU A 29 33.47 -9.43 -8.44
C LEU A 29 34.64 -8.45 -8.37
N THR A 30 35.62 -8.62 -9.25
CA THR A 30 36.66 -7.60 -9.48
C THR A 30 36.02 -6.32 -10.02
N LYS A 31 36.70 -5.17 -9.89
CA LYS A 31 36.18 -3.87 -10.37
C LYS A 31 35.73 -3.94 -11.84
N LYS A 32 36.55 -4.58 -12.69
CA LYS A 32 36.27 -4.77 -14.12
C LYS A 32 35.05 -5.67 -14.37
N GLN A 33 34.96 -6.81 -13.68
CA GLN A 33 33.80 -7.70 -13.81
C GLN A 33 32.50 -7.05 -13.29
N LYS A 34 32.59 -6.18 -12.28
CA LYS A 34 31.44 -5.41 -11.79
C LYS A 34 30.97 -4.39 -12.82
N GLU A 35 31.90 -3.69 -13.47
CA GLU A 35 31.59 -2.74 -14.56
C GLU A 35 30.94 -3.47 -15.75
N GLU A 36 31.50 -4.61 -16.17
CA GLU A 36 30.94 -5.47 -17.23
C GLU A 36 29.55 -6.01 -16.86
N ALA A 37 29.36 -6.49 -15.62
CA ALA A 37 28.06 -6.98 -15.14
C ALA A 37 27.02 -5.86 -15.09
N VAL A 38 27.39 -4.64 -14.67
CA VAL A 38 26.50 -3.48 -14.68
C VAL A 38 26.11 -3.11 -16.10
N ALA A 39 27.05 -3.13 -17.05
CA ALA A 39 26.78 -2.88 -18.47
C ALA A 39 25.80 -3.92 -19.04
N GLN A 40 26.05 -5.21 -18.81
CA GLN A 40 25.17 -6.30 -19.25
C GLN A 40 23.77 -6.19 -18.66
N LEU A 41 23.65 -5.89 -17.36
CA LEU A 41 22.35 -5.65 -16.71
C LEU A 41 21.65 -4.43 -17.28
N SER A 42 22.38 -3.36 -17.57
CA SER A 42 21.82 -2.14 -18.18
C SER A 42 21.25 -2.42 -19.57
N GLU A 43 22.00 -3.15 -20.40
CA GLU A 43 21.58 -3.56 -21.74
C GLU A 43 20.37 -4.50 -21.70
N ALA A 44 20.39 -5.51 -20.83
CA ALA A 44 19.25 -6.42 -20.65
C ALA A 44 17.99 -5.65 -20.22
N ARG A 45 18.12 -4.73 -19.25
CA ARG A 45 17.02 -3.85 -18.84
C ARG A 45 16.55 -2.94 -19.98
N ALA A 46 17.46 -2.46 -20.81
CA ALA A 46 17.11 -1.61 -21.95
C ALA A 46 16.33 -2.38 -23.02
N LYS A 47 16.68 -3.65 -23.28
CA LYS A 47 15.91 -4.54 -24.17
C LYS A 47 14.50 -4.77 -23.63
N LEU A 48 14.39 -5.18 -22.38
CA LEU A 48 13.08 -5.39 -21.71
C LEU A 48 12.21 -4.11 -21.75
N ARG A 49 12.81 -2.93 -21.49
CA ARG A 49 12.07 -1.66 -21.56
C ARG A 49 11.53 -1.32 -22.96
N LYS A 50 12.14 -1.83 -24.03
CA LYS A 50 11.65 -1.62 -25.40
C LYS A 50 10.46 -2.53 -25.72
N GLU A 51 10.36 -3.66 -25.05
CA GLU A 51 9.31 -4.68 -25.27
C GLU A 51 8.06 -4.39 -24.44
N ILE A 52 8.20 -3.71 -23.28
CA ILE A 52 7.09 -3.38 -22.39
C ILE A 52 6.21 -2.27 -22.98
N THR A 53 4.91 -2.52 -23.02
CA THR A 53 3.87 -1.56 -23.43
C THR A 53 3.51 -0.58 -22.31
N GLN A 54 2.93 0.58 -22.66
CA GLN A 54 2.49 1.56 -21.65
C GLN A 54 1.39 1.01 -20.72
N GLU A 55 0.51 0.14 -21.25
CA GLU A 55 -0.54 -0.52 -20.48
C GLU A 55 0.04 -1.50 -19.45
N GLU A 56 1.06 -2.28 -19.83
CA GLU A 56 1.77 -3.15 -18.90
C GLU A 56 2.45 -2.34 -17.80
N VAL A 57 3.11 -1.22 -18.14
CA VAL A 57 3.68 -0.31 -17.12
C VAL A 57 2.59 0.19 -16.18
N LEU A 58 1.44 0.61 -16.70
CA LEU A 58 0.33 1.09 -15.88
C LEU A 58 -0.21 -0.01 -14.97
N SER A 59 -0.39 -1.22 -15.49
CA SER A 59 -0.86 -2.38 -14.72
C SER A 59 0.07 -2.69 -13.55
N LEU A 60 1.39 -2.66 -13.76
CA LEU A 60 2.39 -2.87 -12.72
C LEU A 60 2.37 -1.75 -11.67
N LYS A 61 2.17 -0.50 -12.09
CA LYS A 61 2.03 0.62 -11.14
C LYS A 61 0.76 0.49 -10.31
N LEU A 62 -0.37 0.13 -10.91
CA LEU A 62 -1.64 -0.10 -10.21
C LEU A 62 -1.53 -1.28 -9.24
N MET A 63 -0.87 -2.37 -9.63
CA MET A 63 -0.59 -3.51 -8.76
C MET A 63 0.28 -3.10 -7.56
N ARG A 64 1.32 -2.30 -7.79
CA ARG A 64 2.14 -1.73 -6.72
C ARG A 64 1.30 -0.86 -5.77
N PHE A 65 0.44 -0.01 -6.32
CA PHE A 65 -0.48 0.82 -5.53
C PHE A 65 -1.40 -0.03 -4.66
N LYS A 66 -2.02 -1.06 -5.23
CA LYS A 66 -2.86 -2.03 -4.52
C LYS A 66 -2.13 -2.67 -3.35
N LEU A 67 -0.93 -3.20 -3.58
CA LEU A 67 -0.14 -3.84 -2.52
C LEU A 67 0.23 -2.87 -1.40
N LEU A 68 0.51 -1.61 -1.73
CA LEU A 68 0.79 -0.56 -0.75
C LEU A 68 -0.46 -0.22 0.09
N LEU A 69 -1.61 -0.10 -0.55
CA LEU A 69 -2.91 0.10 0.08
C LEU A 69 -3.24 -1.05 1.04
N GLU A 70 -3.22 -2.29 0.54
CA GLU A 70 -3.51 -3.49 1.34
C GLU A 70 -2.56 -3.66 2.52
N LYS A 71 -1.26 -3.41 2.32
CA LYS A 71 -0.27 -3.50 3.38
C LYS A 71 -0.59 -2.55 4.53
N TYR A 72 -1.06 -1.34 4.23
CA TYR A 72 -1.44 -0.38 5.26
C TYR A 72 -2.77 -0.72 5.93
N ILE A 73 -3.75 -1.18 5.16
CA ILE A 73 -5.03 -1.65 5.71
C ILE A 73 -4.80 -2.79 6.71
N LYS A 74 -3.95 -3.75 6.35
CA LYS A 74 -3.60 -4.90 7.19
C LYS A 74 -2.67 -4.56 8.37
N SER A 75 -2.09 -3.35 8.42
CA SER A 75 -1.19 -2.97 9.51
C SER A 75 -1.95 -2.49 10.74
N THR A 76 -1.59 -2.99 11.92
CA THR A 76 -2.17 -2.55 13.20
C THR A 76 -1.79 -1.11 13.55
N GLU A 77 -0.66 -0.62 13.04
CA GLU A 77 -0.20 0.75 13.26
C GLU A 77 -1.04 1.76 12.46
N PHE A 78 -1.62 2.75 13.14
CA PHE A 78 -2.24 3.91 12.51
C PHE A 78 -1.19 4.97 12.18
N LYS A 79 -1.23 5.51 10.95
CA LYS A 79 -0.35 6.60 10.51
C LYS A 79 -1.22 7.76 10.04
N ILE A 80 -1.09 8.91 10.71
CA ILE A 80 -1.93 10.09 10.44
C ILE A 80 -1.78 10.61 9.02
N ASP A 81 -0.58 10.49 8.44
CA ASP A 81 -0.27 10.93 7.08
C ASP A 81 -0.88 10.00 6.02
N TYR A 82 -1.22 8.76 6.38
CA TYR A 82 -1.71 7.74 5.46
C TYR A 82 -3.24 7.77 5.45
N SER A 83 -3.79 8.90 5.01
CA SER A 83 -5.21 9.16 4.90
C SER A 83 -5.78 8.77 3.54
N PHE A 84 -7.11 8.76 3.41
CA PHE A 84 -7.78 8.61 2.11
C PHE A 84 -7.22 9.57 1.05
N GLY A 85 -7.06 10.86 1.40
CA GLY A 85 -6.51 11.88 0.50
C GLY A 85 -5.09 11.56 0.01
N TYR A 86 -4.24 10.98 0.87
CA TYR A 86 -2.89 10.54 0.51
C TYR A 86 -2.89 9.39 -0.50
N PHE A 87 -3.71 8.35 -0.28
CA PHE A 87 -3.80 7.24 -1.24
C PHE A 87 -4.46 7.69 -2.54
N LEU A 88 -5.43 8.62 -2.49
CA LEU A 88 -6.04 9.21 -3.67
C LEU A 88 -5.01 9.99 -4.50
N SER A 89 -4.11 10.76 -3.88
CA SER A 89 -3.06 11.45 -4.64
C SER A 89 -2.10 10.46 -5.32
N ILE A 90 -1.70 9.39 -4.63
CA ILE A 90 -0.84 8.34 -5.23
C ILE A 90 -1.54 7.67 -6.41
N TYR A 91 -2.85 7.43 -6.29
CA TYR A 91 -3.63 6.83 -7.38
C TYR A 91 -3.65 7.72 -8.62
N ILE A 92 -3.93 9.03 -8.46
CA ILE A 92 -3.91 10.01 -9.56
C ILE A 92 -2.52 10.09 -10.20
N ASP A 93 -1.46 10.12 -9.39
CA ASP A 93 -0.08 10.13 -9.88
C ASP A 93 0.28 8.81 -10.62
N THR A 94 -0.31 7.69 -10.20
CA THR A 94 -0.10 6.37 -10.80
C THR A 94 -0.66 6.29 -12.22
N ILE A 95 -1.86 6.81 -12.42
CA ILE A 95 -2.52 6.88 -13.74
C ILE A 95 -1.96 8.02 -14.61
N GLY A 96 -1.14 8.92 -14.05
CA GLY A 96 -0.46 9.98 -14.79
C GLY A 96 -1.37 11.11 -15.26
N LYS A 97 -2.51 11.30 -14.60
CA LYS A 97 -3.55 12.28 -14.97
C LYS A 97 -3.38 13.58 -14.21
N LYS A 98 -3.79 14.70 -14.82
CA LYS A 98 -3.94 15.96 -14.10
C LYS A 98 -5.17 15.89 -13.20
N ARG A 99 -5.17 16.64 -12.09
CA ARG A 99 -6.30 16.67 -11.15
C ARG A 99 -7.61 17.12 -11.80
N THR A 100 -7.55 18.08 -12.73
CA THR A 100 -8.70 18.55 -13.49
C THR A 100 -9.29 17.44 -14.35
N GLU A 101 -8.45 16.76 -15.13
CA GLU A 101 -8.84 15.67 -16.02
C GLU A 101 -9.42 14.50 -15.22
N PHE A 102 -8.77 14.12 -14.13
CA PHE A 102 -9.27 13.06 -13.25
C PHE A 102 -10.61 13.43 -12.61
N ALA A 103 -10.77 14.67 -12.13
CA ALA A 103 -12.02 15.14 -11.56
C ALA A 103 -13.18 15.00 -12.56
N ASP A 104 -12.94 15.34 -13.83
CA ASP A 104 -13.92 15.15 -14.91
C ASP A 104 -14.21 13.66 -15.18
N GLU A 105 -13.18 12.79 -15.20
CA GLU A 105 -13.32 11.34 -15.44
C GLU A 105 -14.19 10.62 -14.39
N ILE A 106 -14.17 11.09 -13.14
CA ILE A 106 -15.00 10.53 -12.05
C ILE A 106 -16.18 11.44 -11.68
N ASP A 107 -16.53 12.40 -12.54
CA ASP A 107 -17.71 13.27 -12.41
C ASP A 107 -17.78 14.01 -11.06
N ILE A 108 -16.68 14.65 -10.65
CA ILE A 108 -16.63 15.50 -9.46
C ILE A 108 -16.03 16.88 -9.77
N HIS A 109 -16.39 17.89 -8.97
CA HIS A 109 -15.73 19.18 -9.06
C HIS A 109 -14.27 19.14 -8.58
N GLU A 110 -13.38 19.87 -9.26
CA GLU A 110 -11.96 19.98 -8.88
C GLU A 110 -11.79 20.48 -7.43
N THR A 111 -12.67 21.39 -6.97
CA THR A 111 -12.64 21.86 -5.58
C THR A 111 -12.93 20.72 -4.59
N LEU A 112 -13.88 19.84 -4.91
CA LEU A 112 -14.18 18.67 -4.10
C LEU A 112 -12.97 17.72 -4.07
N LEU A 113 -12.35 17.47 -5.22
CA LEU A 113 -11.13 16.67 -5.30
C LEU A 113 -10.01 17.23 -4.43
N SER A 114 -9.78 18.55 -4.49
CA SER A 114 -8.79 19.24 -3.66
C SER A 114 -9.10 19.13 -2.16
N GLN A 115 -10.37 19.23 -1.77
CA GLN A 115 -10.78 19.04 -0.37
C GLN A 115 -10.54 17.61 0.13
N LEU A 116 -10.78 16.60 -0.71
CA LEU A 116 -10.55 15.20 -0.40
C LEU A 116 -9.05 14.90 -0.22
N ILE A 117 -8.22 15.36 -1.17
CA ILE A 117 -6.75 15.19 -1.11
C ILE A 117 -6.18 15.84 0.15
N ASN A 118 -6.68 17.02 0.51
CA ASN A 118 -6.21 17.77 1.68
C ASN A 118 -6.90 17.37 3.01
N ASN A 119 -7.63 16.25 3.04
CA ASN A 119 -8.34 15.75 4.22
C ASN A 119 -9.34 16.76 4.84
N LYS A 120 -9.82 17.73 4.07
CA LYS A 120 -10.80 18.74 4.50
C LYS A 120 -12.24 18.23 4.43
N ARG A 121 -12.46 17.15 3.68
CA ARG A 121 -13.76 16.50 3.52
C ARG A 121 -13.58 15.00 3.49
N GLU A 122 -14.49 14.28 4.13
CA GLU A 122 -14.54 12.81 4.07
C GLU A 122 -15.16 12.35 2.73
N PRO A 123 -14.65 11.26 2.13
CA PRO A 123 -15.24 10.69 0.92
C PRO A 123 -16.62 10.08 1.23
N ASN A 124 -17.50 10.09 0.23
CA ASN A 124 -18.76 9.34 0.27
C ASN A 124 -18.58 7.96 -0.40
N GLU A 125 -19.53 7.06 -0.14
CA GLU A 125 -19.54 5.70 -0.71
C GLU A 125 -19.59 5.73 -2.25
N SER A 126 -20.37 6.65 -2.83
CA SER A 126 -20.46 6.81 -4.29
C SER A 126 -19.10 7.10 -4.93
N LEU A 127 -18.26 7.91 -4.29
CA LEU A 127 -16.90 8.17 -4.77
C LEU A 127 -16.05 6.90 -4.73
N MET A 128 -16.14 6.10 -3.67
CA MET A 128 -15.38 4.85 -3.56
C MET A 128 -15.77 3.86 -4.67
N ILE A 129 -17.06 3.76 -4.99
CA ILE A 129 -17.57 2.94 -6.10
C ILE A 129 -17.07 3.47 -7.45
N ARG A 130 -17.09 4.81 -7.67
CA ARG A 130 -16.55 5.41 -8.90
C ARG A 130 -15.05 5.14 -9.05
N LEU A 131 -14.27 5.17 -7.96
CA LEU A 131 -12.85 4.81 -7.98
C LEU A 131 -12.61 3.35 -8.33
N GLU A 132 -13.44 2.44 -7.81
CA GLU A 132 -13.39 1.02 -8.18
C GLU A 132 -13.63 0.82 -9.68
N ILE A 133 -14.71 1.40 -10.21
CA ILE A 133 -15.07 1.33 -11.63
C ILE A 133 -13.94 1.91 -12.49
N HIS A 134 -13.42 3.09 -12.12
CA HIS A 134 -12.31 3.73 -12.83
C HIS A 134 -11.03 2.87 -12.80
N SER A 135 -10.79 2.11 -11.72
CA SER A 135 -9.66 1.19 -11.62
C SER A 135 -9.90 -0.16 -12.32
N ASN A 136 -11.03 -0.32 -13.02
CA ASN A 136 -11.50 -1.58 -13.59
C ASN A 136 -11.55 -2.72 -12.55
N GLY A 137 -11.99 -2.42 -11.33
CA GLY A 137 -12.06 -3.38 -10.21
C GLY A 137 -10.70 -3.78 -9.61
N THR A 138 -9.59 -3.21 -10.07
CA THR A 138 -8.26 -3.51 -9.52
C THR A 138 -8.19 -3.14 -8.04
N ILE A 139 -8.79 -2.00 -7.69
CA ILE A 139 -8.88 -1.45 -6.34
C ILE A 139 -10.34 -1.46 -5.88
N PRO A 140 -10.76 -2.42 -5.05
CA PRO A 140 -12.13 -2.51 -4.54
C PRO A 140 -12.56 -1.27 -3.74
N ALA A 141 -13.83 -0.87 -3.84
CA ALA A 141 -14.42 0.20 -3.02
C ALA A 141 -14.27 -0.08 -1.52
N LEU A 142 -14.33 -1.36 -1.12
CA LEU A 142 -14.13 -1.77 0.26
C LEU A 142 -12.73 -1.44 0.79
N ASP A 143 -11.70 -1.45 -0.04
CA ASP A 143 -10.36 -1.09 0.42
C ASP A 143 -10.23 0.42 0.65
N TRP A 144 -10.92 1.23 -0.16
CA TRP A 144 -11.06 2.67 0.09
C TRP A 144 -11.84 2.96 1.38
N LEU A 145 -12.90 2.20 1.66
CA LEU A 145 -13.68 2.33 2.88
C LEU A 145 -12.84 2.02 4.12
N LYS A 146 -12.08 0.91 4.09
CA LYS A 146 -11.21 0.51 5.21
C LYS A 146 -10.19 1.60 5.58
N LEU A 147 -9.72 2.41 4.63
CA LEU A 147 -8.86 3.55 4.95
C LEU A 147 -9.55 4.58 5.86
N VAL A 148 -10.81 4.89 5.54
CA VAL A 148 -11.63 5.84 6.32
C VAL A 148 -11.95 5.25 7.68
N GLU A 149 -12.31 3.97 7.73
CA GLU A 149 -12.59 3.25 8.97
C GLU A 149 -11.37 3.23 9.89
N LYS A 150 -10.17 2.97 9.36
CA LYS A 150 -8.93 2.95 10.16
C LYS A 150 -8.65 4.28 10.88
N LYS A 151 -8.98 5.42 10.26
CA LYS A 151 -8.94 6.74 10.90
C LYS A 151 -9.98 6.86 12.01
N LYS A 152 -11.21 6.40 11.76
CA LYS A 152 -12.30 6.40 12.76
C LYS A 152 -12.00 5.49 13.95
N GLU A 153 -11.47 4.30 13.71
CA GLU A 153 -11.04 3.35 14.75
C GLU A 153 -10.01 3.98 15.66
N ASN A 154 -8.98 4.63 15.10
CA ASN A 154 -7.96 5.32 15.90
C ASN A 154 -8.53 6.47 16.72
N TYR A 155 -9.47 7.22 16.15
CA TYR A 155 -10.18 8.30 16.86
C TYR A 155 -11.00 7.74 18.04
N ILE A 156 -11.82 6.71 17.80
CA ILE A 156 -12.66 6.08 18.84
C ILE A 156 -11.80 5.42 19.93
N SER A 157 -10.67 4.82 19.58
CA SER A 157 -9.80 4.13 20.54
C SER A 157 -9.01 5.08 21.43
N THR A 158 -8.58 6.23 20.89
CA THR A 158 -7.64 7.14 21.56
C THR A 158 -8.31 8.33 22.24
N ASP A 159 -9.51 8.74 21.80
CA ASP A 159 -10.18 9.92 22.35
C ASP A 159 -10.75 9.65 23.76
N LYS A 160 -10.02 10.14 24.78
CA LYS A 160 -10.39 10.03 26.19
C LYS A 160 -11.44 11.04 26.61
N GLU A 161 -11.50 12.20 25.96
CA GLU A 161 -12.43 13.27 26.32
C GLU A 161 -13.85 12.89 25.93
N ILE A 162 -14.03 12.35 24.72
CA ILE A 162 -15.32 11.80 24.31
C ILE A 162 -15.75 10.69 25.24
N ARG A 163 -14.85 9.76 25.61
CA ARG A 163 -15.19 8.70 26.56
C ARG A 163 -15.66 9.25 27.90
N LYS A 164 -15.08 10.35 28.39
CA LYS A 164 -15.47 11.00 29.64
C LYS A 164 -16.86 11.62 29.54
N VAL A 165 -17.14 12.32 28.45
CA VAL A 165 -18.45 12.91 28.17
C VAL A 165 -19.51 11.81 28.00
N GLU A 166 -19.24 10.78 27.21
CA GLU A 166 -20.20 9.71 26.93
C GLU A 166 -20.49 8.83 28.15
N ARG A 167 -19.52 8.68 29.07
CA ARG A 167 -19.70 7.91 30.30
C ARG A 167 -20.87 8.40 31.15
N GLN A 168 -21.19 9.70 31.12
CA GLN A 168 -22.30 10.25 31.90
C GLN A 168 -23.68 9.79 31.41
N PHE A 169 -23.78 9.34 30.15
CA PHE A 169 -25.03 8.87 29.54
C PHE A 169 -25.24 7.36 29.74
N VAL A 170 -24.23 6.62 30.19
CA VAL A 170 -24.32 5.17 30.41
C VAL A 170 -24.77 4.88 31.85
N LYS A 171 -25.89 4.20 32.00
CA LYS A 171 -26.40 3.70 33.29
C LYS A 171 -26.23 2.17 33.37
N ASN A 172 -25.96 1.64 34.56
CA ASN A 172 -25.83 0.19 34.82
C ASN A 172 -24.81 -0.53 33.92
N HIS A 173 -23.58 -0.01 33.84
CA HIS A 173 -22.55 -0.68 33.05
C HIS A 173 -22.22 -2.08 33.61
N LEU A 174 -21.94 -3.02 32.72
CA LEU A 174 -21.57 -4.38 33.11
C LEU A 174 -20.21 -4.36 33.83
N ALA A 175 -20.10 -5.11 34.92
CA ALA A 175 -18.87 -5.30 35.69
C ALA A 175 -18.31 -6.71 35.41
N VAL A 176 -17.97 -6.97 34.14
CA VAL A 176 -17.38 -8.25 33.69
C VAL A 176 -15.94 -7.98 33.26
N SER A 177 -15.01 -8.81 33.74
CA SER A 177 -13.60 -8.83 33.32
C SER A 177 -13.31 -10.10 32.53
N PHE A 178 -12.59 -9.97 31.41
CA PHE A 178 -12.09 -11.07 30.58
C PHE A 178 -10.56 -11.14 30.65
#